data_AF-A0A5K0ZN35-F1
#
_entry.id   AF-A0A5K0ZN35-F1
#
_cell.length_a   1.000
_cell.length_b   1.000
_cell.length_c   1.000
_cell.angle_alpha   90.00
_cell.angle_beta   90.00
_cell.angle_gamma   90.00
#
_symmetry.space_group_name_H-M   'P 1'
#
loop_
_entity.id
_entity.type
_entity.pdbx_description
1 polymer ?
#
loop_
_entity_poly.entity_id
_entity_poly.type
_entity_poly.pdbx_seq_one_letter_code
_entity_poly.pdbx_strand_id
1 'polypeptide(L)'
;MGIGPTKTLAQAFKNIGSAEMDRSIRRFFFASSLPFNIARSPYWNDVTSLANSCLVGYVHSSSEKLRIVILAEEKANIENLLEKRFSWTQYGVSI
;
A
#
# COMPACT_ATOMS: atom_id res chain seq x y z
N MET A 1 20.50 40.28 6.74
CA MET A 1 20.68 39.00 6.03
C MET A 1 20.12 37.91 6.96
N GLY A 2 18.85 37.53 6.78
CA GLY A 2 18.16 36.63 7.70
C GLY A 2 18.69 35.21 7.56
N ILE A 3 19.21 34.65 8.65
CA ILE A 3 19.56 33.23 8.71
C ILE A 3 18.25 32.46 8.60
N GLY A 4 18.03 31.81 7.44
CA GLY A 4 16.85 30.98 7.22
C GLY A 4 16.77 29.85 8.24
N PRO A 5 15.57 29.27 8.47
CA PRO A 5 15.36 28.28 9.53
C PRO A 5 16.33 27.09 9.34
N THR A 6 17.22 26.91 10.32
CA THR A 6 18.16 25.79 10.37
C THR A 6 17.35 24.51 10.62
N LYS A 7 17.32 23.63 9.62
CA LYS A 7 16.72 22.30 9.76
C LYS A 7 17.47 21.53 10.86
N THR A 8 16.75 20.99 11.83
CA THR A 8 17.37 20.24 12.94
C THR A 8 17.97 18.92 12.43
N LEU A 9 18.95 18.36 13.14
CA LEU A 9 19.60 17.09 12.76
C LEU A 9 18.58 15.95 12.59
N ALA A 10 17.58 15.88 13.48
CA ALA A 10 16.48 14.92 13.38
C ALA A 10 15.65 15.10 12.10
N GLN A 11 15.38 16.34 11.69
CA GLN A 11 14.70 16.63 10.42
C GLN A 11 15.58 16.24 9.23
N ALA A 12 16.90 16.44 9.30
CA ALA A 12 17.82 16.01 8.26
C ALA A 12 17.80 14.49 8.06
N PHE A 13 17.87 13.70 9.15
CA PHE A 13 17.75 12.24 9.07
C PHE A 13 16.40 11.77 8.53
N LYS A 14 15.29 12.39 8.97
CA LYS A 14 13.96 12.10 8.42
C LYS A 14 13.91 12.36 6.92
N ASN A 15 14.46 13.48 6.46
CA ASN A 15 14.49 13.85 5.05
C ASN A 15 15.33 12.87 4.22
N ILE A 16 16.42 12.33 4.77
CA ILE A 16 17.23 11.30 4.11
C ILE A 16 16.43 10.00 3.95
N GLY A 17 15.73 9.56 4.99
CA GLY A 17 14.87 8.37 4.94
C GLY A 17 13.76 8.49 3.91
N SER A 18 13.08 9.65 3.87
CA SER A 18 12.06 9.92 2.84
C SER A 18 12.64 9.89 1.42
N ALA A 19 13.81 10.48 1.20
CA ALA A 19 14.44 10.51 -0.12
C ALA A 19 14.86 9.12 -0.64
N GLU A 20 15.33 8.23 0.25
CA GLU A 20 15.70 6.87 -0.15
C GLU A 20 14.46 5.98 -0.41
N MET A 21 13.38 6.21 0.34
CA MET A 21 12.08 5.58 0.05
C MET A 21 11.55 6.03 -1.31
N ASP A 22 11.54 7.34 -1.60
CA ASP A 22 11.13 7.88 -2.90
C ASP A 22 11.97 7.29 -4.04
N ARG A 23 13.28 7.11 -3.83
CA ARG A 23 14.15 6.44 -4.80
C ARG A 23 13.74 4.99 -5.05
N SER A 24 13.41 4.25 -4.01
CA SER A 24 12.96 2.85 -4.10
C SER A 24 11.61 2.73 -4.81
N ILE A 25 10.64 3.58 -4.46
CA ILE A 25 9.33 3.66 -5.12
C ILE A 25 9.51 3.93 -6.62
N ARG A 26 10.31 4.94 -6.98
CA ARG A 26 10.61 5.26 -8.39
C ARG A 26 11.15 4.04 -9.14
N ARG A 27 12.11 3.33 -8.56
CA ARG A 27 12.74 2.15 -9.21
C ARG A 27 11.70 1.05 -9.41
N PHE A 28 10.86 0.81 -8.41
CA PHE A 28 9.78 -0.18 -8.50
C PHE A 28 8.79 0.16 -9.61
N PHE A 29 8.28 1.40 -9.65
CA PHE A 29 7.32 1.81 -10.67
C PHE A 29 7.89 1.74 -12.09
N PHE A 30 9.11 2.26 -12.29
CA PHE A 30 9.69 2.33 -13.64
C PHE A 30 10.21 0.98 -14.13
N ALA A 31 10.85 0.19 -13.27
CA ALA A 31 11.37 -1.12 -13.67
C ALA A 31 10.24 -2.14 -13.94
N SER A 32 9.12 -2.03 -13.22
CA SER A 32 7.97 -2.92 -13.37
C SER A 32 6.89 -2.37 -14.29
N SER A 33 7.12 -1.22 -14.95
CA SER A 33 6.16 -0.56 -15.84
C SER A 33 4.77 -0.36 -15.21
N LEU A 34 4.74 0.05 -13.94
CA LEU A 34 3.50 0.23 -13.19
C LEU A 34 2.83 1.56 -13.54
N PRO A 35 1.51 1.55 -13.81
CA PRO A 35 0.73 2.77 -14.01
C PRO A 35 0.75 3.71 -12.79
N PHE A 36 0.97 5.01 -13.00
CA PHE A 36 1.06 6.00 -11.90
C PHE A 36 -0.26 6.21 -11.14
N ASN A 37 -1.40 5.84 -11.73
CA ASN A 37 -2.68 5.88 -11.03
C ASN A 37 -2.73 4.95 -9.81
N ILE A 38 -1.87 3.92 -9.73
CA ILE A 38 -1.76 3.05 -8.55
C ILE A 38 -1.42 3.87 -7.30
N ALA A 39 -0.60 4.92 -7.42
CA ALA A 39 -0.23 5.77 -6.28
C ALA A 39 -1.41 6.58 -5.71
N ARG A 40 -2.54 6.66 -6.43
CA ARG A 40 -3.78 7.30 -5.96
C ARG A 40 -4.78 6.31 -5.35
N SER A 41 -4.47 5.02 -5.40
CA SER A 41 -5.32 3.97 -4.84
C SER A 41 -5.32 4.04 -3.31
N PRO A 42 -6.47 3.91 -2.63
CA PRO A 42 -6.50 3.82 -1.17
C PRO A 42 -5.64 2.65 -0.66
N TYR A 43 -5.60 1.53 -1.39
CA TYR A 43 -4.77 0.37 -1.06
C TYR A 43 -3.26 0.68 -1.09
N TRP A 44 -2.81 1.62 -1.94
CA TRP A 44 -1.42 2.07 -1.94
C TRP A 44 -1.09 2.91 -0.70
N ASN A 45 -2.04 3.74 -0.25
CA ASN A 45 -1.89 4.50 0.98
C ASN A 45 -1.82 3.57 2.20
N ASP A 46 -2.62 2.50 2.22
CA ASP A 46 -2.59 1.51 3.30
C ASP A 46 -1.23 0.80 3.36
N VAL A 47 -0.71 0.34 2.21
CA VAL A 47 0.59 -0.33 2.13
C VAL A 47 1.73 0.61 2.55
N THR A 48 1.72 1.86 2.11
CA THR A 48 2.77 2.84 2.47
C THR A 48 2.69 3.26 3.94
N SER A 49 1.48 3.39 4.49
CA SER A 49 1.24 3.62 5.91
C SER A 49 1.78 2.47 6.76
N LEU A 50 1.49 1.22 6.37
CA LEU A 50 2.01 0.02 7.01
C LEU A 50 3.53 -0.08 6.89
N ALA A 51 4.12 0.25 5.74
CA ALA A 51 5.58 0.25 5.56
C ALA A 51 6.27 1.32 6.42
N ASN A 52 5.60 2.44 6.70
CA ASN A 52 6.08 3.46 7.63
C ASN A 52 5.89 3.05 9.10
N SER A 53 4.92 2.17 9.39
CA SER A 53 4.82 1.52 10.69
C SER A 53 5.94 0.49 10.84
N CYS A 54 6.48 0.35 12.06
CA CYS A 54 7.65 -0.50 12.32
C CYS A 54 7.30 -1.99 12.21
N LEU A 55 7.23 -2.54 10.99
CA LEU A 55 6.95 -3.94 10.70
C LEU A 55 8.18 -4.84 10.95
N VAL A 56 8.72 -4.79 12.17
CA VAL A 56 9.91 -5.57 12.54
C VAL A 56 9.63 -7.06 12.32
N GLY A 57 10.43 -7.69 11.46
CA GLY A 57 10.32 -9.12 11.16
C GLY A 57 9.34 -9.47 10.03
N TYR A 58 8.68 -8.50 9.40
CA TYR A 58 7.88 -8.78 8.22
C TYR A 58 8.78 -9.13 7.02
N VAL A 59 8.50 -10.29 6.42
CA VAL A 59 9.15 -10.74 5.19
C VAL A 59 8.16 -10.63 4.05
N HIS A 60 8.60 -9.99 2.96
CA HIS A 60 7.78 -9.86 1.75
C HIS A 60 7.34 -11.24 1.24
N SER A 61 6.10 -11.32 0.75
CA SER A 61 5.58 -12.57 0.20
C SER A 61 6.20 -12.86 -1.17
N SER A 62 6.45 -14.13 -1.46
CA SER A 62 6.88 -14.55 -2.79
C SER A 62 5.76 -14.36 -3.81
N SER A 63 6.11 -14.22 -5.10
CA SER A 63 5.13 -14.14 -6.19
C SER A 63 4.18 -15.35 -6.19
N GLU A 64 4.68 -16.53 -5.84
CA GLU A 64 3.85 -17.73 -5.73
C GLU A 64 2.84 -17.63 -4.60
N LYS A 65 3.28 -17.21 -3.40
CA LYS A 65 2.39 -17.03 -2.26
C LYS A 65 1.31 -15.98 -2.54
N LEU A 66 1.67 -14.89 -3.23
CA LEU A 66 0.72 -13.87 -3.66
C LEU A 66 -0.36 -14.44 -4.58
N ARG A 67 0.03 -15.25 -5.58
CA ARG A 67 -0.90 -15.82 -6.57
C ARG A 67 -1.85 -16.86 -6.00
N ILE A 68 -1.40 -17.66 -5.03
CA ILE A 68 -2.18 -18.78 -4.51
C ILE A 68 -2.83 -18.42 -3.18
N VAL A 69 -2.01 -18.21 -2.14
CA VAL A 69 -2.49 -18.14 -0.76
C VAL A 69 -3.21 -16.82 -0.51
N ILE A 70 -2.54 -15.70 -0.78
CA ILE A 70 -3.07 -14.37 -0.48
C ILE A 70 -4.29 -14.06 -1.34
N LEU A 71 -4.30 -14.50 -2.61
CA LEU A 71 -5.46 -14.34 -3.48
C LEU A 71 -6.67 -15.14 -2.97
N ALA A 72 -6.46 -16.36 -2.47
CA ALA A 72 -7.53 -17.17 -1.89
C ALA A 72 -8.07 -16.55 -0.60
N GLU A 73 -7.20 -16.04 0.28
CA GLU A 73 -7.59 -15.32 1.49
C GLU A 73 -8.43 -14.08 1.18
N GLU A 74 -7.98 -13.25 0.22
CA GLU A 74 -8.71 -12.04 -0.14
C GLU A 74 -10.06 -12.36 -0.81
N LYS A 75 -10.12 -13.41 -1.63
CA LYS A 75 -11.39 -13.89 -2.19
C LYS A 75 -12.37 -14.29 -1.07
N ALA A 76 -11.91 -15.06 -0.08
CA ALA A 76 -12.75 -15.48 1.04
C ALA A 76 -13.21 -14.28 1.89
N ASN A 77 -12.34 -13.29 2.11
CA ASN A 77 -12.67 -12.05 2.79
C ASN A 77 -13.78 -11.28 2.03
N ILE A 78 -13.63 -11.12 0.72
CA ILE A 78 -14.66 -10.49 -0.13
C ILE A 78 -15.97 -11.27 -0.06
N GLU A 79 -15.94 -12.60 -0.13
CA GLU A 79 -17.15 -13.43 -0.01
C GLU A 79 -17.85 -13.26 1.34
N ASN A 80 -17.10 -13.18 2.44
CA ASN A 80 -17.64 -12.91 3.78
C ASN A 80 -18.29 -11.51 3.87
N LEU A 81 -17.61 -10.48 3.36
CA LEU A 81 -18.18 -9.12 3.29
C LEU A 81 -19.45 -9.07 2.44
N LEU A 82 -19.53 -9.96 1.45
CA LEU A 82 -20.66 -10.12 0.54
C LEU A 82 -21.74 -11.07 1.06
N GLU A 83 -21.74 -11.49 2.33
CA GLU A 83 -22.81 -12.32 2.91
C GLU A 83 -24.21 -11.69 2.72
N LYS A 84 -24.31 -10.37 2.55
CA LYS A 84 -25.57 -9.68 2.23
C LYS A 84 -26.11 -9.99 0.82
N ARG A 85 -25.37 -10.67 -0.07
CA ARG A 85 -25.85 -11.09 -1.40
C ARG A 85 -27.04 -12.02 -1.33
N PHE A 86 -27.21 -12.78 -0.24
CA PHE A 86 -28.41 -13.60 -0.04
C PHE A 86 -29.69 -12.78 0.04
N SER A 87 -29.61 -11.50 0.42
CA SER A 87 -30.77 -10.61 0.43
C SER A 87 -31.12 -10.06 -0.97
N TRP A 88 -30.21 -10.13 -1.94
CA TRP A 88 -30.45 -9.65 -3.31
C TRP A 88 -31.46 -10.50 -4.06
N THR A 89 -31.56 -11.80 -3.75
CA THR A 89 -32.62 -12.66 -4.31
C THR A 89 -34.00 -12.29 -3.78
N GLN A 90 -34.07 -11.69 -2.59
CA GLN A 90 -35.33 -11.30 -1.94
C GLN A 90 -35.76 -9.86 -2.29
N TYR A 91 -34.81 -8.92 -2.35
CA TYR A 91 -35.10 -7.49 -2.53
C TYR A 91 -34.63 -6.93 -3.88
N GLY A 92 -33.96 -7.74 -4.70
CA GLY A 92 -33.33 -7.31 -5.94
C GLY A 92 -32.00 -6.57 -5.70
N VAL A 93 -31.26 -6.34 -6.79
CA VAL A 93 -30.07 -5.48 -6.80
C VAL A 93 -30.08 -4.65 -8.09
N SER A 94 -29.65 -3.40 -8.00
CA SER A 94 -29.42 -2.54 -9.18
C SER A 94 -27.93 -2.41 -9.42
N ILE A 95 -27.52 -2.48 -10.70
CA ILE A 95 -26.12 -2.42 -11.16
C ILE A 95 -25.84 -1.03 -11.72
#